data_AF-A0A3Q9FX42-F1
#
_entry.id   AF-A0A3Q9FX42-F1
#
_cell.length_a   1.000
_cell.length_b   1.000
_cell.length_c   1.000
_cell.angle_alpha   90.00
_cell.angle_beta   90.00
_cell.angle_gamma   90.00
#
_symmetry.space_group_name_H-M   'P 1'
#
loop_
_entity.id
_entity.type
_entity.pdbx_description
1 polymer ?
#
loop_
_entity_poly.entity_id
_entity_poly.type
_entity_poly.pdbx_seq_one_letter_code
_entity_poly.pdbx_strand_id
1 'polypeptide(L)'
;MGTPRHHHPLRRRAGQLLGVAALAPAVLLIAQAGPARAFGTVSAFGQHAEHEAITRAALACAPGTRSDGTCFEPRSLDQLAGHKGTFGAVGAPDTDEIVVPAAHCDNADFLATPGYPRDRADATRQLLACITKLQTRFTEGVTAAGGTVTADGKVVPGENDLTKDCTFTLGIGGRDKCEAIEGLGRALHGVQDFYSHSNWTDKAADGPLGKDNPPGLDRPAPSPLLTLGTGRPPAASAVPADLTTGCFSLLPLGCARHVQHAGLNKDTGVIDPATGATSGPTTPRGKVAGNFDRAVHAAVADTRRQWADFRAALTATYGKDRAETIGCALTHDAPARDCAPKS
;
A
#
# COMPACT_ATOMS: atom_id res chain seq x y z
N MET A 1 -15.82 71.71 -62.54
CA MET A 1 -15.28 72.94 -61.93
C MET A 1 -14.63 72.53 -60.62
N GLY A 2 -13.32 72.44 -60.41
CA GLY A 2 -12.18 72.95 -61.16
C GLY A 2 -11.44 74.01 -60.35
N THR A 3 -10.63 73.63 -59.37
CA THR A 3 -9.54 74.44 -58.78
C THR A 3 -8.50 73.55 -58.05
N PRO A 4 -7.23 74.00 -57.92
CA PRO A 4 -6.07 73.14 -58.13
C PRO A 4 -5.03 73.07 -56.97
N ARG A 5 -4.14 72.09 -57.13
CA ARG A 5 -2.69 71.98 -56.78
C ARG A 5 -2.09 72.89 -55.70
N HIS A 6 -1.34 72.27 -54.79
CA HIS A 6 0.01 72.71 -54.40
C HIS A 6 0.99 71.52 -54.27
N HIS A 7 2.23 71.79 -54.68
CA HIS A 7 3.35 70.87 -54.88
C HIS A 7 4.34 70.85 -53.70
N HIS A 8 4.90 69.65 -53.44
CA HIS A 8 6.27 69.30 -52.99
C HIS A 8 6.77 69.71 -51.57
N PRO A 9 7.84 69.08 -51.01
CA PRO A 9 8.64 67.93 -51.49
C PRO A 9 8.93 66.82 -50.45
N LEU A 10 9.54 65.77 -50.99
CA LEU A 10 10.15 64.58 -50.38
C LEU A 10 11.12 64.85 -49.22
N ARG A 11 11.08 63.98 -48.21
CA ARG A 11 12.27 63.60 -47.42
C ARG A 11 12.27 62.09 -47.13
N ARG A 12 13.22 61.41 -47.77
CA ARG A 12 13.67 60.03 -47.48
C ARG A 12 14.29 59.96 -46.09
N ARG A 13 13.87 59.00 -45.26
CA ARG A 13 14.70 58.23 -44.30
C ARG A 13 14.00 56.88 -44.10
N ALA A 14 14.53 55.80 -44.66
CA ALA A 14 15.56 54.93 -44.08
C ALA A 14 14.97 53.98 -43.01
N GLY A 15 14.82 52.73 -43.45
CA GLY A 15 14.74 51.47 -42.71
C GLY A 15 14.33 51.48 -41.24
N GLN A 16 13.15 50.91 -40.98
CA GLN A 16 12.91 50.20 -39.73
C GLN A 16 12.43 48.80 -40.07
N LEU A 17 13.24 47.82 -39.64
CA LEU A 17 12.96 46.40 -39.66
C LEU A 17 11.67 46.13 -38.86
N LEU A 18 10.68 45.55 -39.52
CA LEU A 18 9.53 44.94 -38.87
C LEU A 18 10.02 43.67 -38.14
N GLY A 19 10.35 43.83 -36.86
CA GLY A 19 10.47 42.71 -35.94
C GLY A 19 9.09 42.11 -35.71
N VAL A 20 8.84 40.94 -36.29
CA VAL A 20 7.68 40.11 -35.95
C VAL A 20 7.90 39.61 -34.52
N ALA A 21 7.23 40.24 -33.56
CA ALA A 21 7.12 39.71 -32.21
C ALA A 21 6.26 38.45 -32.26
N ALA A 22 6.91 37.29 -32.43
CA ALA A 22 6.28 36.00 -32.20
C ALA A 22 5.95 35.89 -30.71
N LEU A 23 4.69 36.13 -30.36
CA LEU A 23 4.12 35.72 -29.07
C LEU A 23 4.11 34.19 -29.05
N ALA A 24 5.21 33.59 -28.60
CA ALA A 24 5.22 32.20 -28.23
C ALA A 24 4.32 32.04 -27.00
N PRO A 25 3.22 31.27 -27.07
CA PRO A 25 2.51 30.91 -25.85
C PRO A 25 3.48 30.07 -25.02
N ALA A 26 3.86 30.59 -23.85
CA ALA A 26 4.50 29.78 -22.82
C ALA A 26 3.49 28.72 -22.39
N VAL A 27 3.51 27.57 -23.07
CA VAL A 27 2.82 26.37 -22.61
C VAL A 27 3.51 25.98 -21.32
N LEU A 28 2.93 26.40 -20.20
CA LEU A 28 3.29 25.93 -18.88
C LEU A 28 2.97 24.42 -18.87
N LEU A 29 3.96 23.59 -19.18
CA LEU A 29 3.93 22.16 -18.91
C LEU A 29 3.89 22.03 -17.38
N ILE A 30 2.69 22.09 -16.82
CA ILE A 30 2.44 21.55 -15.49
C ILE A 30 2.77 20.07 -15.65
N ALA A 31 3.93 19.67 -15.14
CA ALA A 31 4.25 18.27 -14.94
C ALA A 31 3.18 17.73 -14.00
N GLN A 32 2.11 17.18 -14.57
CA GLN A 32 1.17 16.38 -13.81
C GLN A 32 1.99 15.19 -13.34
N ALA A 33 2.28 15.14 -12.04
CA ALA A 33 2.74 13.90 -11.44
C ALA A 33 1.72 12.83 -11.87
N GLY A 34 2.22 11.78 -12.52
CA GLY A 34 1.37 10.62 -12.83
C GLY A 34 0.68 10.13 -11.56
N PRO A 35 -0.43 9.39 -11.67
CA PRO A 35 -1.10 8.84 -10.50
C PRO A 35 -0.05 8.12 -9.66
N ALA A 36 0.19 8.66 -8.46
CA ALA A 36 1.00 8.01 -7.46
C ALA A 36 0.28 6.69 -7.15
N ARG A 37 0.93 5.60 -7.52
CA ARG A 37 0.47 4.25 -7.23
C ARG A 37 1.07 3.85 -5.88
N ALA A 38 0.37 2.97 -5.17
CA ALA A 38 0.75 2.43 -3.86
C ALA A 38 2.13 1.76 -3.87
N PHE A 39 2.57 1.18 -2.74
CA PHE A 39 3.70 0.22 -2.79
C PHE A 39 3.43 -0.71 -3.96
N GLY A 40 4.38 -0.78 -4.88
CA GLY A 40 4.07 -1.40 -6.15
C GLY A 40 3.87 -2.89 -6.00
N THR A 41 2.90 -3.44 -6.71
CA THR A 41 2.85 -4.88 -6.92
C THR A 41 3.64 -5.32 -8.16
N VAL A 42 3.88 -4.41 -9.11
CA VAL A 42 4.55 -4.75 -10.38
C VAL A 42 5.96 -4.17 -10.48
N SER A 43 6.86 -4.89 -11.15
CA SER A 43 8.18 -4.36 -11.54
C SER A 43 8.09 -3.51 -12.82
N ALA A 44 7.28 -2.45 -12.81
CA ALA A 44 7.06 -1.58 -13.96
C ALA A 44 6.75 -0.14 -13.53
N PHE A 45 6.99 0.83 -14.43
CA PHE A 45 6.68 2.25 -14.20
C PHE A 45 7.33 2.87 -12.95
N GLY A 46 8.52 2.38 -12.56
CA GLY A 46 9.27 2.88 -11.39
C GLY A 46 8.92 2.19 -10.07
N GLN A 47 7.98 1.25 -10.09
CA GLN A 47 7.72 0.32 -9.00
C GLN A 47 8.63 -0.91 -9.10
N HIS A 48 8.93 -1.51 -7.94
CA HIS A 48 9.84 -2.64 -7.79
C HIS A 48 9.20 -3.84 -7.06
N ALA A 49 7.87 -3.99 -7.16
CA ALA A 49 7.12 -5.02 -6.43
C ALA A 49 7.34 -4.91 -4.90
N GLU A 50 7.27 -3.70 -4.36
CA GLU A 50 7.50 -3.39 -2.96
C GLU A 50 6.63 -4.22 -2.00
N HIS A 51 5.35 -4.48 -2.33
CA HIS A 51 4.48 -5.36 -1.54
C HIS A 51 5.02 -6.79 -1.47
N GLU A 52 5.48 -7.33 -2.61
CA GLU A 52 6.11 -8.65 -2.68
C GLU A 52 7.38 -8.66 -1.81
N ALA A 53 8.26 -7.68 -2.01
CA ALA A 53 9.55 -7.61 -1.32
C ALA A 53 9.40 -7.46 0.21
N ILE A 54 8.49 -6.61 0.68
CA ILE A 54 8.17 -6.45 2.12
C ILE A 54 7.65 -7.78 2.68
N THR A 55 6.73 -8.42 1.98
CA THR A 55 6.10 -9.67 2.44
C THR A 55 7.11 -10.80 2.51
N ARG A 56 8.00 -10.93 1.51
CA ARG A 56 9.10 -11.90 1.52
C ARG A 56 10.09 -11.61 2.65
N ALA A 57 10.51 -10.36 2.83
CA ALA A 57 11.43 -9.98 3.90
C ALA A 57 10.84 -10.25 5.29
N ALA A 58 9.52 -10.13 5.42
CA ALA A 58 8.81 -10.39 6.65
C ALA A 58 8.66 -11.89 6.95
N LEU A 59 8.24 -12.69 5.95
CA LEU A 59 7.63 -14.00 6.18
C LEU A 59 8.33 -15.16 5.48
N ALA A 60 9.38 -14.95 4.68
CA ALA A 60 10.10 -16.06 4.04
C ALA A 60 10.84 -16.93 5.05
N CYS A 61 10.78 -18.25 4.88
CA CYS A 61 11.72 -19.13 5.56
C CYS A 61 13.14 -18.92 5.04
N ALA A 62 14.12 -19.04 5.93
CA ALA A 62 15.52 -19.00 5.51
C ALA A 62 15.81 -20.11 4.48
N PRO A 63 16.72 -19.91 3.52
CA PRO A 63 17.02 -20.91 2.49
C PRO A 63 17.37 -22.28 3.10
N GLY A 64 16.66 -23.32 2.66
CA GLY A 64 16.84 -24.69 3.13
C GLY A 64 16.20 -25.02 4.49
N THR A 65 15.55 -24.04 5.13
CA THR A 65 14.83 -24.23 6.40
C THR A 65 13.36 -24.50 6.12
N ARG A 66 12.83 -25.60 6.66
CA ARG A 66 11.38 -25.87 6.65
C ARG A 66 10.65 -24.94 7.60
N SER A 67 9.39 -24.68 7.31
CA SER A 67 8.55 -23.89 8.19
C SER A 67 8.33 -24.60 9.54
N ASP A 68 8.36 -23.82 10.63
CA ASP A 68 7.86 -24.21 11.95
C ASP A 68 6.51 -23.53 12.27
N GLY A 69 5.85 -22.99 11.24
CA GLY A 69 4.65 -22.17 11.32
C GLY A 69 4.93 -20.68 11.52
N THR A 70 6.18 -20.23 11.71
CA THR A 70 6.51 -18.79 11.83
C THR A 70 6.85 -18.12 10.50
N CYS A 71 7.22 -18.90 9.49
CA CYS A 71 7.58 -18.44 8.14
C CYS A 71 6.86 -19.28 7.09
N PHE A 72 6.83 -18.83 5.84
CA PHE A 72 6.23 -19.53 4.70
C PHE A 72 7.33 -20.15 3.84
N GLU A 73 7.12 -21.41 3.46
CA GLU A 73 7.91 -22.10 2.45
C GLU A 73 7.69 -21.45 1.07
N PRO A 74 8.62 -21.61 0.11
CA PRO A 74 8.64 -20.82 -1.12
C PRO A 74 7.31 -20.83 -1.90
N ARG A 75 6.70 -22.00 -2.12
CA ARG A 75 5.47 -22.08 -2.93
C ARG A 75 4.28 -21.41 -2.24
N SER A 76 4.17 -21.58 -0.92
CA SER A 76 3.13 -20.96 -0.10
C SER A 76 3.34 -19.45 0.00
N LEU A 77 4.59 -19.01 0.14
CA LEU A 77 4.97 -17.59 0.13
C LEU A 77 4.67 -16.95 -1.22
N ASP A 78 4.90 -17.64 -2.34
CA ASP A 78 4.60 -17.13 -3.67
C ASP A 78 3.10 -16.83 -3.86
N GLN A 79 2.21 -17.56 -3.17
CA GLN A 79 0.78 -17.25 -3.19
C GLN A 79 0.49 -15.98 -2.39
N LEU A 80 1.13 -15.79 -1.23
CA LEU A 80 0.90 -14.62 -0.39
C LEU A 80 1.54 -13.35 -0.98
N ALA A 81 2.84 -13.40 -1.26
CA ALA A 81 3.65 -12.27 -1.70
C ALA A 81 3.53 -11.98 -3.19
N GLY A 82 3.17 -12.99 -4.00
CA GLY A 82 3.30 -12.93 -5.45
C GLY A 82 4.65 -13.44 -5.91
N HIS A 83 4.77 -13.68 -7.21
CA HIS A 83 5.99 -14.08 -7.89
C HIS A 83 5.95 -13.55 -9.32
N LYS A 84 7.00 -13.81 -10.12
CA LYS A 84 7.09 -13.26 -11.49
C LYS A 84 5.82 -13.53 -12.31
N GLY A 85 5.10 -12.46 -12.63
CA GLY A 85 3.89 -12.50 -13.45
C GLY A 85 2.58 -12.65 -12.66
N THR A 86 2.64 -12.63 -11.32
CA THR A 86 1.47 -12.65 -10.44
C THR A 86 1.54 -11.50 -9.43
N PHE A 87 0.39 -11.16 -8.85
CA PHE A 87 0.28 -10.11 -7.82
C PHE A 87 0.37 -10.69 -6.39
N GLY A 88 0.22 -12.01 -6.25
CA GLY A 88 -0.06 -12.63 -4.96
C GLY A 88 -1.35 -12.14 -4.32
N ALA A 89 -1.62 -12.60 -3.12
CA ALA A 89 -2.74 -12.10 -2.32
C ALA A 89 -2.49 -10.68 -1.82
N VAL A 90 -1.25 -10.35 -1.46
CA VAL A 90 -0.89 -9.01 -0.95
C VAL A 90 -1.05 -7.92 -2.01
N GLY A 91 -0.89 -8.25 -3.28
CA GLY A 91 -1.05 -7.29 -4.36
C GLY A 91 -2.42 -7.32 -5.05
N ALA A 92 -3.33 -8.19 -4.62
CA ALA A 92 -4.66 -8.28 -5.23
C ALA A 92 -5.45 -6.95 -5.21
N PRO A 93 -5.45 -6.17 -4.11
CA PRO A 93 -6.19 -4.91 -4.05
C PRO A 93 -5.76 -3.87 -5.11
N ASP A 94 -4.49 -3.89 -5.55
CA ASP A 94 -3.98 -3.06 -6.65
C ASP A 94 -4.57 -3.38 -8.03
N THR A 95 -5.44 -4.39 -8.11
CA THR A 95 -6.08 -4.81 -9.36
C THR A 95 -7.59 -4.67 -9.31
N ASP A 96 -8.23 -5.19 -8.25
CA ASP A 96 -9.69 -5.26 -8.16
C ASP A 96 -10.30 -4.31 -7.12
N GLU A 97 -9.47 -3.63 -6.31
CA GLU A 97 -9.89 -2.66 -5.30
C GLU A 97 -9.21 -1.29 -5.44
N ILE A 98 -8.61 -0.98 -6.62
CA ILE A 98 -7.84 0.25 -6.91
C ILE A 98 -8.55 1.55 -6.49
N VAL A 99 -9.88 1.58 -6.59
CA VAL A 99 -10.71 2.76 -6.31
C VAL A 99 -11.41 2.68 -4.96
N VAL A 100 -11.00 1.75 -4.10
CA VAL A 100 -11.55 1.53 -2.77
C VAL A 100 -10.57 2.07 -1.73
N PRO A 101 -10.72 3.32 -1.26
CA PRO A 101 -9.72 3.96 -0.40
C PRO A 101 -9.44 3.19 0.89
N ALA A 102 -10.45 2.50 1.42
CA ALA A 102 -10.32 1.68 2.62
C ALA A 102 -9.43 0.44 2.42
N ALA A 103 -9.17 -0.01 1.19
CA ALA A 103 -8.21 -1.09 0.93
C ALA A 103 -6.76 -0.58 1.01
N HIS A 104 -6.52 0.68 0.63
CA HIS A 104 -5.21 1.34 0.56
C HIS A 104 -4.93 2.28 1.73
N CYS A 105 -5.81 2.32 2.74
CA CYS A 105 -5.73 3.26 3.87
C CYS A 105 -5.63 4.75 3.46
N ASP A 106 -6.19 5.08 2.30
CA ASP A 106 -6.19 6.43 1.75
C ASP A 106 -7.38 7.26 2.24
N ASN A 107 -7.35 8.55 1.92
CA ASN A 107 -8.44 9.50 2.18
C ASN A 107 -8.77 9.67 3.66
N ALA A 108 -7.79 9.51 4.55
CA ALA A 108 -7.84 10.02 5.92
C ALA A 108 -7.00 11.30 6.07
N ASP A 109 -6.97 12.13 5.02
CA ASP A 109 -6.20 13.37 5.00
C ASP A 109 -6.72 14.42 5.99
N PHE A 110 -5.80 15.06 6.71
CA PHE A 110 -6.13 16.09 7.68
C PHE A 110 -4.94 17.02 7.92
N LEU A 111 -5.22 18.32 8.04
CA LEU A 111 -4.28 19.29 8.60
C LEU A 111 -5.00 20.21 9.57
N ALA A 112 -4.39 20.42 10.74
CA ALA A 112 -4.86 21.36 11.75
C ALA A 112 -4.56 22.81 11.33
N THR A 113 -5.13 23.25 10.20
CA THR A 113 -4.97 24.60 9.68
C THR A 113 -6.35 25.19 9.34
N PRO A 114 -6.62 26.47 9.68
CA PRO A 114 -7.88 27.11 9.34
C PRO A 114 -8.22 27.00 7.85
N GLY A 115 -9.45 26.62 7.53
CA GLY A 115 -9.93 26.50 6.15
C GLY A 115 -9.54 25.21 5.43
N TYR A 116 -8.87 24.26 6.10
CA TYR A 116 -8.61 22.94 5.51
C TYR A 116 -9.94 22.21 5.20
N PRO A 117 -10.10 21.54 4.03
CA PRO A 117 -11.42 21.08 3.58
C PRO A 117 -12.04 19.96 4.40
N ARG A 118 -11.22 19.14 5.06
CA ARG A 118 -11.68 17.99 5.85
C ARG A 118 -11.42 18.24 7.33
N ASP A 119 -12.41 18.00 8.17
CA ASP A 119 -12.22 18.09 9.62
C ASP A 119 -11.59 16.82 10.22
N ARG A 120 -11.18 16.90 11.48
CA ARG A 120 -10.51 15.79 12.16
C ARG A 120 -11.42 14.58 12.31
N ALA A 121 -12.70 14.79 12.59
CA ALA A 121 -13.65 13.72 12.84
C ALA A 121 -13.89 12.90 11.56
N ASP A 122 -14.03 13.57 10.42
CA ASP A 122 -14.17 12.97 9.10
C ASP A 122 -12.95 12.13 8.73
N ALA A 123 -11.76 12.69 8.89
CA ALA A 123 -10.52 11.97 8.61
C ALA A 123 -10.33 10.76 9.54
N THR A 124 -10.69 10.88 10.82
CA THR A 124 -10.71 9.74 11.75
C THR A 124 -11.69 8.66 11.31
N ARG A 125 -12.91 9.02 10.87
CA ARG A 125 -13.88 8.02 10.36
C ARG A 125 -13.34 7.27 9.14
N GLN A 126 -12.65 7.95 8.23
CA GLN A 126 -12.06 7.30 7.05
C GLN A 126 -10.92 6.35 7.43
N LEU A 127 -10.05 6.73 8.37
CA LEU A 127 -9.00 5.84 8.86
C LEU A 127 -9.58 4.59 9.54
N LEU A 128 -10.60 4.77 10.38
CA LEU A 128 -11.26 3.65 11.06
C LEU A 128 -12.02 2.75 10.06
N ALA A 129 -12.51 3.30 8.95
CA ALA A 129 -13.09 2.51 7.86
C ALA A 129 -12.04 1.64 7.16
N CYS A 130 -10.82 2.15 6.92
CA CYS A 130 -9.71 1.31 6.46
C CYS A 130 -9.45 0.17 7.46
N ILE A 131 -9.21 0.50 8.73
CA ILE A 131 -8.88 -0.50 9.76
C ILE A 131 -9.99 -1.57 9.86
N THR A 132 -11.25 -1.16 9.83
CA THR A 132 -12.39 -2.09 9.83
C THR A 132 -12.35 -3.03 8.63
N LYS A 133 -12.05 -2.52 7.42
CA LYS A 133 -11.94 -3.35 6.22
C LYS A 133 -10.79 -4.35 6.34
N LEU A 134 -9.62 -3.94 6.85
CA LEU A 134 -8.49 -4.84 7.07
C LEU A 134 -8.82 -5.92 8.11
N GLN A 135 -9.55 -5.56 9.18
CA GLN A 135 -10.06 -6.52 10.17
C GLN A 135 -11.03 -7.54 9.56
N THR A 136 -11.91 -7.09 8.66
CA THR A 136 -12.80 -7.99 7.92
C THR A 136 -12.00 -8.99 7.08
N ARG A 137 -11.04 -8.53 6.27
CA ARG A 137 -10.18 -9.42 5.45
C ARG A 137 -9.38 -10.41 6.31
N PHE A 138 -8.80 -9.93 7.40
CA PHE A 138 -8.10 -10.76 8.36
C PHE A 138 -9.01 -11.88 8.93
N THR A 139 -10.24 -11.52 9.32
CA THR A 139 -11.22 -12.47 9.89
C THR A 139 -11.72 -13.46 8.83
N GLU A 140 -11.93 -13.02 7.59
CA GLU A 140 -12.25 -13.89 6.45
C GLU A 140 -11.14 -14.94 6.28
N GLY A 141 -9.88 -14.51 6.30
CA GLY A 141 -8.73 -15.41 6.21
C GLY A 141 -8.68 -16.44 7.34
N VAL A 142 -8.87 -15.99 8.59
CA VAL A 142 -8.93 -16.89 9.77
C VAL A 142 -10.05 -17.91 9.60
N THR A 143 -11.22 -17.47 9.13
CA THR A 143 -12.40 -18.33 8.96
C THR A 143 -12.19 -19.40 7.88
N ALA A 144 -11.66 -18.98 6.72
CA ALA A 144 -11.36 -19.87 5.62
C ALA A 144 -10.29 -20.91 6.01
N ALA A 145 -9.29 -20.52 6.79
CA ALA A 145 -8.22 -21.41 7.23
C ALA A 145 -8.75 -22.65 7.98
N GLY A 146 -9.93 -22.56 8.60
CA GLY A 146 -10.60 -23.70 9.23
C GLY A 146 -10.90 -24.87 8.29
N GLY A 147 -11.12 -24.62 6.99
CA GLY A 147 -11.42 -25.64 5.98
C GLY A 147 -10.18 -26.37 5.44
N THR A 148 -8.98 -25.84 5.70
CA THR A 148 -7.71 -26.53 5.38
C THR A 148 -7.53 -27.84 6.14
N VAL A 149 -8.29 -28.03 7.23
CA VAL A 149 -8.28 -29.24 8.05
C VAL A 149 -9.70 -29.69 8.38
N THR A 150 -9.87 -30.98 8.60
CA THR A 150 -11.11 -31.56 9.14
C THR A 150 -11.35 -31.12 10.59
N ALA A 151 -12.54 -31.39 11.12
CA ALA A 151 -12.88 -31.09 12.51
C ALA A 151 -11.97 -31.79 13.53
N ASP A 152 -11.44 -32.98 13.20
CA ASP A 152 -10.45 -33.72 14.00
C ASP A 152 -9.00 -33.31 13.73
N GLY A 153 -8.77 -32.22 12.98
CA GLY A 153 -7.46 -31.63 12.78
C GLY A 153 -6.56 -32.34 11.76
N LYS A 154 -7.13 -33.11 10.82
CA LYS A 154 -6.38 -33.71 9.71
C LYS A 154 -6.39 -32.78 8.50
N VAL A 155 -5.25 -32.63 7.82
CA VAL A 155 -5.16 -31.86 6.58
C VAL A 155 -6.10 -32.40 5.52
N VAL A 156 -6.85 -31.51 4.85
CA VAL A 156 -7.68 -31.84 3.68
C VAL A 156 -6.87 -31.61 2.41
N PRO A 157 -6.40 -32.65 1.68
CA PRO A 157 -5.43 -32.47 0.61
C PRO A 157 -5.92 -31.56 -0.53
N GLY A 158 -7.19 -31.68 -0.93
CA GLY A 158 -7.78 -30.87 -2.00
C GLY A 158 -7.82 -29.37 -1.67
N GLU A 159 -8.01 -29.03 -0.39
CA GLU A 159 -8.09 -27.65 0.08
C GLU A 159 -6.72 -27.00 0.31
N ASN A 160 -5.64 -27.76 0.21
CA ASN A 160 -4.27 -27.31 0.45
C ASN A 160 -3.37 -27.41 -0.77
N ASP A 161 -3.86 -27.97 -1.87
CA ASP A 161 -3.06 -28.23 -3.06
C ASP A 161 -2.61 -26.91 -3.74
N LEU A 162 -1.31 -26.78 -3.99
CA LEU A 162 -0.69 -25.67 -4.71
C LEU A 162 -0.04 -26.09 -6.03
N THR A 163 -0.41 -27.27 -6.57
CA THR A 163 -0.01 -27.69 -7.94
C THR A 163 -0.42 -26.65 -8.99
N LYS A 164 -1.51 -25.91 -8.73
CA LYS A 164 -1.91 -24.70 -9.46
C LYS A 164 -1.87 -23.49 -8.54
N ASP A 165 -1.49 -22.34 -9.09
CA ASP A 165 -1.57 -21.07 -8.37
C ASP A 165 -3.00 -20.78 -7.90
N CYS A 166 -3.10 -20.08 -6.78
CA CYS A 166 -4.32 -19.45 -6.33
C CYS A 166 -4.70 -18.31 -7.29
N THR A 167 -5.99 -17.98 -7.36
CA THR A 167 -6.49 -16.83 -8.11
C THR A 167 -7.14 -15.88 -7.12
N PHE A 168 -6.52 -14.72 -6.89
CA PHE A 168 -6.97 -13.74 -5.89
C PHE A 168 -7.74 -12.57 -6.49
N THR A 169 -7.95 -12.59 -7.79
CA THR A 169 -8.64 -11.54 -8.54
C THR A 169 -9.91 -12.11 -9.15
N LEU A 170 -10.86 -11.26 -9.56
CA LEU A 170 -12.13 -11.66 -10.19
C LEU A 170 -13.18 -12.22 -9.22
N GLY A 171 -12.90 -12.28 -7.91
CA GLY A 171 -13.85 -12.73 -6.89
C GLY A 171 -14.24 -14.21 -7.01
N ILE A 172 -13.39 -15.03 -7.61
CA ILE A 172 -13.63 -16.47 -7.77
C ILE A 172 -13.02 -17.18 -6.57
N GLY A 173 -13.88 -17.72 -5.70
CA GLY A 173 -13.46 -18.53 -4.56
C GLY A 173 -12.66 -19.76 -4.99
N GLY A 174 -11.58 -20.03 -4.28
CA GLY A 174 -10.67 -21.14 -4.50
C GLY A 174 -10.72 -22.17 -3.37
N ARG A 175 -9.56 -22.81 -3.18
CA ARG A 175 -9.31 -23.75 -2.09
C ARG A 175 -9.21 -22.99 -0.76
N ASP A 176 -9.56 -23.61 0.35
CA ASP A 176 -9.54 -22.93 1.67
C ASP A 176 -8.16 -22.36 2.03
N LYS A 177 -7.06 -23.01 1.63
CA LYS A 177 -5.72 -22.44 1.80
C LYS A 177 -5.53 -21.15 1.00
N CYS A 178 -6.06 -21.08 -0.22
CA CYS A 178 -6.03 -19.86 -1.03
C CYS A 178 -6.88 -18.76 -0.38
N GLU A 179 -8.10 -19.05 0.04
CA GLU A 179 -8.98 -18.07 0.69
C GLU A 179 -8.38 -17.53 2.00
N ALA A 180 -7.73 -18.40 2.78
CA ALA A 180 -7.01 -18.00 3.98
C ALA A 180 -5.85 -17.04 3.67
N ILE A 181 -5.06 -17.37 2.63
CA ILE A 181 -3.96 -16.54 2.15
C ILE A 181 -4.49 -15.22 1.55
N GLU A 182 -5.64 -15.22 0.88
CA GLU A 182 -6.26 -14.02 0.33
C GLU A 182 -6.67 -13.05 1.43
N GLY A 183 -7.39 -13.54 2.44
CA GLY A 183 -7.81 -12.71 3.57
C GLY A 183 -6.62 -12.09 4.31
N LEU A 184 -5.56 -12.87 4.56
CA LEU A 184 -4.32 -12.36 5.14
C LEU A 184 -3.63 -11.35 4.21
N GLY A 185 -3.43 -11.68 2.94
CA GLY A 185 -2.73 -10.83 1.97
C GLY A 185 -3.41 -9.49 1.76
N ARG A 186 -4.74 -9.47 1.57
CA ARG A 186 -5.50 -8.22 1.43
C ARG A 186 -5.47 -7.36 2.70
N ALA A 187 -5.39 -7.98 3.88
CA ALA A 187 -5.19 -7.23 5.12
C ALA A 187 -3.76 -6.64 5.22
N LEU A 188 -2.75 -7.42 4.84
CA LEU A 188 -1.35 -6.97 4.79
C LEU A 188 -1.14 -5.83 3.80
N HIS A 189 -1.82 -5.85 2.66
CA HIS A 189 -1.80 -4.77 1.67
C HIS A 189 -2.04 -3.41 2.32
N GLY A 190 -3.19 -3.22 2.97
CA GLY A 190 -3.53 -1.95 3.62
C GLY A 190 -2.64 -1.62 4.83
N VAL A 191 -2.09 -2.62 5.52
CA VAL A 191 -1.08 -2.39 6.57
C VAL A 191 0.20 -1.81 5.99
N GLN A 192 0.67 -2.34 4.85
CA GLN A 192 1.86 -1.86 4.17
C GLN A 192 1.60 -0.45 3.59
N ASP A 193 0.43 -0.23 3.00
CA ASP A 193 0.03 1.07 2.45
C ASP A 193 -0.15 2.15 3.51
N PHE A 194 -0.59 1.78 4.72
CA PHE A 194 -0.63 2.73 5.83
C PHE A 194 0.75 3.36 6.08
N TYR A 195 1.84 2.62 5.98
CA TYR A 195 3.18 3.16 6.20
C TYR A 195 3.71 3.97 5.04
N SER A 196 3.24 3.69 3.82
CA SER A 196 3.71 4.30 2.60
C SER A 196 2.97 5.62 2.32
N HIS A 197 1.68 5.69 2.63
CA HIS A 197 0.81 6.85 2.36
C HIS A 197 0.40 7.67 3.59
N SER A 198 0.84 7.30 4.80
CA SER A 198 0.63 8.12 6.00
C SER A 198 1.87 8.88 6.42
N ASN A 199 1.70 9.83 7.33
CA ASN A 199 2.80 10.51 8.00
C ASN A 199 3.30 9.79 9.28
N TRP A 200 2.95 8.51 9.50
CA TRP A 200 3.21 7.82 10.77
C TRP A 200 4.70 7.73 11.13
N THR A 201 5.51 7.08 10.31
CA THR A 201 6.95 6.88 10.60
C THR A 201 7.84 7.97 10.00
N ASP A 202 7.27 8.86 9.20
CA ASP A 202 8.05 9.74 8.35
C ASP A 202 8.33 11.10 8.98
N LYS A 203 9.25 11.83 8.35
CA LYS A 203 9.63 13.21 8.68
C LYS A 203 9.22 14.13 7.55
N ALA A 204 8.85 15.36 7.90
CA ALA A 204 8.62 16.41 6.93
C ALA A 204 9.89 16.77 6.16
N ALA A 205 9.73 17.24 4.92
CA ALA A 205 10.82 17.89 4.21
C ALA A 205 11.13 19.25 4.85
N ASP A 206 12.31 19.80 4.57
CA ASP A 206 12.63 21.17 4.95
C ASP A 206 11.64 22.17 4.33
N GLY A 207 11.36 23.25 5.06
CA GLY A 207 10.47 24.33 4.63
C GLY A 207 9.14 24.38 5.38
N PRO A 208 8.20 25.25 4.93
CA PRO A 208 6.93 25.43 5.60
C PRO A 208 6.09 24.16 5.61
N LEU A 209 5.47 23.86 6.75
CA LEU A 209 4.50 22.78 6.86
C LEU A 209 3.16 23.20 6.23
N GLY A 210 2.50 22.26 5.56
CA GLY A 210 1.21 22.50 4.94
C GLY A 210 0.78 21.37 4.01
N LYS A 211 -0.22 21.59 3.16
CA LYS A 211 -0.77 20.54 2.27
C LYS A 211 0.28 19.93 1.32
N ASP A 212 1.26 20.73 0.91
CA ASP A 212 2.31 20.32 -0.04
C ASP A 212 3.56 19.78 0.68
N ASN A 213 3.66 19.99 2.00
CA ASN A 213 4.69 19.42 2.87
C ASN A 213 4.06 19.08 4.24
N PRO A 214 3.27 17.99 4.32
CA PRO A 214 2.57 17.64 5.55
C PRO A 214 3.56 17.29 6.67
N PRO A 215 3.21 17.55 7.94
CA PRO A 215 4.05 17.18 9.08
C PRO A 215 4.27 15.67 9.10
N GLY A 216 5.47 15.25 9.49
CA GLY A 216 5.78 13.85 9.82
C GLY A 216 5.63 13.61 11.31
N LEU A 217 5.16 12.43 11.73
CA LEU A 217 4.98 12.11 13.15
C LEU A 217 6.20 11.44 13.80
N ASP A 218 7.15 10.92 13.01
CA ASP A 218 8.34 10.19 13.49
C ASP A 218 8.00 9.14 14.58
N ARG A 219 6.88 8.43 14.42
CA ARG A 219 6.39 7.46 15.41
C ARG A 219 7.10 6.11 15.26
N PRO A 220 7.24 5.36 16.36
CA PRO A 220 7.72 3.99 16.29
C PRO A 220 6.71 3.11 15.54
N ALA A 221 7.22 2.02 14.98
CA ALA A 221 6.43 0.93 14.43
C ALA A 221 6.69 -0.36 15.24
N PRO A 222 5.75 -1.31 15.25
CA PRO A 222 4.43 -1.29 14.59
C PRO A 222 3.41 -0.30 15.18
N SER A 223 2.40 0.11 14.39
CA SER A 223 1.37 1.07 14.80
C SER A 223 0.33 0.34 15.66
N PRO A 224 -0.04 0.84 16.86
CA PRO A 224 -1.06 0.20 17.68
C PRO A 224 -2.47 0.30 17.06
N LEU A 225 -2.68 1.19 16.08
CA LEU A 225 -3.96 1.34 15.39
C LEU A 225 -4.30 0.13 14.50
N LEU A 226 -3.28 -0.59 14.02
CA LEU A 226 -3.40 -1.72 13.10
C LEU A 226 -3.46 -3.07 13.83
N THR A 227 -4.04 -3.12 15.04
CA THR A 227 -4.24 -4.38 15.77
C THR A 227 -5.46 -5.10 15.19
N LEU A 228 -5.27 -5.95 14.17
CA LEU A 228 -6.38 -6.49 13.38
C LEU A 228 -7.12 -7.65 14.08
N GLY A 229 -6.39 -8.47 14.86
CA GLY A 229 -6.94 -9.66 15.50
C GLY A 229 -8.04 -9.43 16.55
N THR A 230 -8.31 -8.18 16.94
CA THR A 230 -9.40 -7.85 17.88
C THR A 230 -10.79 -7.89 17.24
N GLY A 231 -10.87 -7.82 15.90
CA GLY A 231 -12.12 -7.68 15.16
C GLY A 231 -12.89 -6.39 15.46
N ARG A 232 -12.25 -5.40 16.11
CA ARG A 232 -12.85 -4.11 16.47
C ARG A 232 -11.87 -2.97 16.23
N PRO A 233 -12.26 -1.91 15.51
CA PRO A 233 -11.37 -0.79 15.28
C PRO A 233 -11.04 -0.09 16.61
N PRO A 234 -9.88 0.58 16.72
CA PRO A 234 -9.53 1.32 17.92
C PRO A 234 -10.53 2.45 18.17
N ALA A 235 -10.60 2.92 19.43
CA ALA A 235 -11.40 4.09 19.75
C ALA A 235 -10.90 5.31 18.96
N ALA A 236 -11.82 6.20 18.56
CA ALA A 236 -11.47 7.42 17.83
C ALA A 236 -10.44 8.29 18.57
N SER A 237 -10.44 8.26 19.92
CA SER A 237 -9.48 8.97 20.77
C SER A 237 -8.05 8.40 20.72
N ALA A 238 -7.87 7.17 20.22
CA ALA A 238 -6.55 6.58 20.03
C ALA A 238 -5.85 7.09 18.76
N VAL A 239 -6.60 7.67 17.82
CA VAL A 239 -6.06 8.24 16.58
C VAL A 239 -5.31 9.53 16.92
N PRO A 240 -4.00 9.63 16.64
CA PRO A 240 -3.25 10.86 16.91
C PRO A 240 -3.85 12.05 16.16
N ALA A 241 -3.92 13.20 16.85
CA ALA A 241 -4.55 14.41 16.31
C ALA A 241 -3.97 14.84 14.94
N ASP A 242 -2.66 14.65 14.75
CA ASP A 242 -1.93 15.06 13.55
C ASP A 242 -1.69 13.91 12.55
N LEU A 243 -2.30 12.72 12.76
CA LEU A 243 -2.20 11.62 11.80
C LEU A 243 -2.96 11.96 10.51
N THR A 244 -2.28 11.89 9.38
CA THR A 244 -2.88 12.09 8.06
C THR A 244 -2.46 10.96 7.14
N THR A 245 -3.38 10.53 6.28
CA THR A 245 -3.05 9.74 5.08
C THR A 245 -3.31 10.57 3.83
N GLY A 246 -2.86 10.11 2.68
CA GLY A 246 -2.97 10.85 1.43
C GLY A 246 -4.38 10.86 0.84
N CYS A 247 -4.79 11.98 0.27
CA CYS A 247 -5.96 12.02 -0.61
C CYS A 247 -5.61 11.39 -1.97
N PHE A 248 -6.40 10.40 -2.38
CA PHE A 248 -6.34 9.76 -3.69
C PHE A 248 -7.65 9.98 -4.47
N SER A 249 -7.53 10.39 -5.73
CA SER A 249 -8.65 10.57 -6.64
C SER A 249 -8.23 10.35 -8.08
N LEU A 250 -9.04 9.60 -8.83
CA LEU A 250 -8.92 9.49 -10.28
C LEU A 250 -9.51 10.69 -11.03
N LEU A 251 -10.29 11.53 -10.34
CA LEU A 251 -10.85 12.73 -10.94
C LEU A 251 -9.80 13.85 -10.96
N PRO A 252 -9.61 14.51 -12.11
CA PRO A 252 -8.74 15.69 -12.18
C PRO A 252 -9.13 16.70 -11.10
N LEU A 253 -8.13 17.17 -10.34
CA LEU A 253 -8.28 18.15 -9.26
C LEU A 253 -9.07 17.67 -8.02
N GLY A 254 -9.50 16.41 -7.94
CA GLY A 254 -10.27 15.88 -6.80
C GLY A 254 -9.57 16.05 -5.45
N CYS A 255 -8.23 16.04 -5.44
CA CYS A 255 -7.39 16.22 -4.25
C CYS A 255 -6.61 17.55 -4.21
N ALA A 256 -6.90 18.51 -5.09
CA ALA A 256 -6.07 19.71 -5.25
C ALA A 256 -5.95 20.58 -3.97
N ARG A 257 -6.96 20.52 -3.10
CA ARG A 257 -7.03 21.25 -1.82
C ARG A 257 -6.63 20.40 -0.60
N HIS A 258 -6.24 19.16 -0.81
CA HIS A 258 -5.94 18.19 0.24
C HIS A 258 -4.44 17.90 0.30
N VAL A 259 -3.98 17.33 1.42
CA VAL A 259 -2.72 16.59 1.48
C VAL A 259 -2.86 15.43 0.50
N GLN A 260 -2.04 15.43 -0.53
CA GLN A 260 -2.16 14.45 -1.61
C GLN A 260 -1.41 13.17 -1.24
N HIS A 261 -1.92 12.05 -1.75
CA HIS A 261 -1.23 10.76 -1.79
C HIS A 261 0.23 10.90 -2.22
N ALA A 262 0.47 11.53 -3.36
CA ALA A 262 1.81 11.79 -3.89
C ALA A 262 2.74 12.58 -2.93
N GLY A 263 2.16 13.42 -2.05
CA GLY A 263 2.92 14.22 -1.09
C GLY A 263 3.38 13.42 0.15
N LEU A 264 2.70 12.31 0.45
CA LEU A 264 3.08 11.38 1.52
C LEU A 264 3.78 10.13 0.99
N ASN A 265 3.62 9.79 -0.30
CA ASN A 265 4.09 8.56 -0.94
C ASN A 265 5.59 8.26 -0.68
N LYS A 266 5.86 7.02 -0.24
CA LYS A 266 7.20 6.47 0.02
C LYS A 266 7.35 5.12 -0.70
N ASP A 267 6.80 5.00 -1.89
CA ASP A 267 6.39 3.70 -2.43
C ASP A 267 7.37 3.14 -3.45
N THR A 268 8.37 3.94 -3.84
CA THR A 268 9.32 3.58 -4.88
C THR A 268 10.74 3.57 -4.34
N GLY A 269 11.40 2.45 -4.50
CA GLY A 269 12.81 2.24 -4.20
C GLY A 269 13.14 0.76 -4.28
N VAL A 270 14.39 0.40 -3.99
CA VAL A 270 14.80 -1.00 -4.00
C VAL A 270 14.69 -1.56 -2.59
N ILE A 271 14.04 -2.71 -2.45
CA ILE A 271 13.93 -3.49 -1.21
C ILE A 271 14.54 -4.86 -1.48
N ASP A 272 15.51 -5.28 -0.68
CA ASP A 272 16.01 -6.65 -0.70
C ASP A 272 14.93 -7.58 -0.10
N PRO A 273 14.36 -8.52 -0.87
CA PRO A 273 13.29 -9.39 -0.41
C PRO A 273 13.73 -10.42 0.65
N ALA A 274 15.05 -10.61 0.86
CA ALA A 274 15.55 -11.51 1.90
C ALA A 274 15.79 -10.77 3.24
N THR A 275 16.21 -9.51 3.18
CA THR A 275 16.67 -8.78 4.38
C THR A 275 15.77 -7.61 4.76
N GLY A 276 14.99 -7.08 3.81
CA GLY A 276 14.25 -5.82 3.94
C GLY A 276 15.14 -4.58 3.80
N ALA A 277 16.43 -4.74 3.49
CA ALA A 277 17.34 -3.61 3.31
C ALA A 277 16.90 -2.73 2.14
N THR A 278 16.96 -1.41 2.33
CA THR A 278 16.46 -0.45 1.34
C THR A 278 17.56 0.34 0.66
N SER A 279 17.32 0.75 -0.60
CA SER A 279 18.18 1.69 -1.30
C SER A 279 17.43 2.44 -2.41
N GLY A 280 18.02 3.53 -2.91
CA GLY A 280 17.55 4.24 -4.10
C GLY A 280 16.08 4.73 -4.05
N PRO A 281 15.60 5.39 -2.97
CA PRO A 281 14.24 5.91 -2.96
C PRO A 281 14.05 6.95 -4.08
N THR A 282 12.92 6.88 -4.80
CA THR A 282 12.71 7.77 -5.96
C THR A 282 11.69 8.87 -5.71
N THR A 283 10.72 8.67 -4.80
CA THR A 283 9.71 9.69 -4.48
C THR A 283 10.30 10.87 -3.71
N PRO A 284 9.75 12.09 -3.88
CA PRO A 284 10.20 13.25 -3.12
C PRO A 284 10.16 13.01 -1.61
N ARG A 285 9.06 12.48 -1.06
CA ARG A 285 8.92 12.21 0.37
C ARG A 285 9.80 11.05 0.83
N GLY A 286 9.99 10.01 0.03
CA GLY A 286 10.86 8.86 0.34
C GLY A 286 12.33 9.23 0.48
N LYS A 287 12.82 10.21 -0.30
CA LYS A 287 14.20 10.73 -0.23
C LYS A 287 14.49 11.54 1.03
N VAL A 288 13.47 12.03 1.73
CA VAL A 288 13.64 12.88 2.90
C VAL A 288 14.06 12.05 4.10
N ALA A 289 15.22 12.37 4.66
CA ALA A 289 15.70 11.89 5.94
C ALA A 289 15.72 10.35 6.13
N GLY A 290 15.62 9.52 5.09
CA GLY A 290 15.46 8.06 5.22
C GLY A 290 14.00 7.59 5.42
N ASN A 291 13.02 8.37 4.95
CA ASN A 291 11.60 8.06 5.07
C ASN A 291 11.20 6.74 4.40
N PHE A 292 11.77 6.44 3.23
CA PHE A 292 11.53 5.16 2.56
C PHE A 292 11.94 3.97 3.44
N ASP A 293 13.17 4.00 3.96
CA ASP A 293 13.71 2.98 4.85
C ASP A 293 12.84 2.78 6.09
N ARG A 294 12.41 3.88 6.73
CA ARG A 294 11.52 3.83 7.90
C ARG A 294 10.15 3.22 7.58
N ALA A 295 9.56 3.57 6.43
CA ALA A 295 8.27 3.00 6.01
C ALA A 295 8.39 1.49 5.74
N VAL A 296 9.43 1.06 5.03
CA VAL A 296 9.68 -0.36 4.72
C VAL A 296 9.96 -1.15 5.99
N HIS A 297 10.86 -0.69 6.86
CA HIS A 297 11.15 -1.38 8.12
C HIS A 297 9.91 -1.50 9.01
N ALA A 298 9.06 -0.47 9.04
CA ALA A 298 7.80 -0.51 9.76
C ALA A 298 6.82 -1.52 9.15
N ALA A 299 6.66 -1.51 7.83
CA ALA A 299 5.79 -2.43 7.11
C ALA A 299 6.23 -3.90 7.27
N VAL A 300 7.54 -4.18 7.24
CA VAL A 300 8.10 -5.51 7.52
C VAL A 300 7.82 -5.95 8.95
N ALA A 301 8.08 -5.08 9.93
CA ALA A 301 7.84 -5.38 11.34
C ALA A 301 6.35 -5.62 11.63
N ASP A 302 5.48 -4.80 11.06
CA ASP A 302 4.03 -4.93 11.24
C ASP A 302 3.51 -6.18 10.50
N THR A 303 3.99 -6.49 9.30
CA THR A 303 3.64 -7.73 8.58
C THR A 303 3.96 -8.98 9.42
N ARG A 304 5.13 -9.01 10.10
CA ARG A 304 5.47 -10.10 11.04
C ARG A 304 4.51 -10.15 12.23
N ARG A 305 4.16 -8.99 12.80
CA ARG A 305 3.16 -8.91 13.88
C ARG A 305 1.81 -9.43 13.43
N GLN A 306 1.31 -9.03 12.26
CA GLN A 306 0.03 -9.50 11.74
C GLN A 306 -0.02 -11.01 11.56
N TRP A 307 1.07 -11.64 11.09
CA TRP A 307 1.13 -13.10 11.02
C TRP A 307 1.08 -13.75 12.41
N ALA A 308 1.78 -13.19 13.40
CA ALA A 308 1.70 -13.67 14.77
C ALA A 308 0.28 -13.53 15.35
N ASP A 309 -0.38 -12.39 15.11
CA ASP A 309 -1.76 -12.14 15.52
C ASP A 309 -2.73 -13.09 14.80
N PHE A 310 -2.49 -13.40 13.52
CA PHE A 310 -3.31 -14.34 12.73
C PHE A 310 -3.24 -15.74 13.34
N ARG A 311 -2.05 -16.20 13.72
CA ARG A 311 -1.87 -17.47 14.43
C ARG A 311 -2.54 -17.48 15.81
N ALA A 312 -2.49 -16.36 16.54
CA ALA A 312 -3.19 -16.22 17.80
C ALA A 312 -4.71 -16.29 17.60
N ALA A 313 -5.24 -15.66 16.55
CA ALA A 313 -6.65 -15.72 16.19
C ALA A 313 -7.08 -17.15 15.78
N LEU A 314 -6.25 -17.88 15.01
CA LEU A 314 -6.49 -19.30 14.73
C LEU A 314 -6.61 -20.12 16.02
N THR A 315 -5.70 -19.89 16.98
CA THR A 315 -5.72 -20.58 18.28
C THR A 315 -6.98 -20.26 19.07
N ALA A 316 -7.39 -18.98 19.09
CA ALA A 316 -8.60 -18.55 19.77
C ALA A 316 -9.88 -19.15 19.13
N THR A 317 -9.91 -19.28 17.81
CA THR A 317 -11.09 -19.77 17.07
C THR A 317 -11.19 -21.30 17.05
N TYR A 318 -10.08 -22.02 16.83
CA TYR A 318 -10.08 -23.46 16.55
C TYR A 318 -9.50 -24.33 17.68
N GLY A 319 -8.94 -23.71 18.72
CA GLY A 319 -8.17 -24.41 19.75
C GLY A 319 -6.74 -24.70 19.29
N LYS A 320 -5.85 -24.92 20.26
CA LYS A 320 -4.40 -25.00 20.04
C LYS A 320 -4.00 -26.05 19.00
N ASP A 321 -4.38 -27.30 19.20
CA ASP A 321 -3.90 -28.41 18.35
C ASP A 321 -4.36 -28.26 16.90
N ARG A 322 -5.63 -27.91 16.69
CA ARG A 322 -6.18 -27.66 15.34
C ARG A 322 -5.54 -26.44 14.70
N ALA A 323 -5.33 -25.36 15.46
CA ALA A 323 -4.67 -24.15 14.96
C ALA A 323 -3.20 -24.39 14.58
N GLU A 324 -2.48 -25.25 15.31
CA GLU A 324 -1.11 -25.65 14.96
C GLU A 324 -1.09 -26.39 13.61
N THR A 325 -2.01 -27.33 13.37
CA THR A 325 -2.12 -27.99 12.06
C THR A 325 -2.50 -27.01 10.95
N ILE A 326 -3.47 -26.10 11.19
CA ILE A 326 -3.84 -25.06 10.22
C ILE A 326 -2.63 -24.18 9.89
N GLY A 327 -1.91 -23.69 10.92
CA GLY A 327 -0.71 -22.86 10.72
C GLY A 327 0.39 -23.59 9.95
N CYS A 328 0.59 -24.88 10.23
CA CYS A 328 1.46 -25.73 9.42
C CYS A 328 0.99 -25.78 7.96
N ALA A 329 -0.30 -26.02 7.74
CA ALA A 329 -0.86 -26.18 6.41
C ALA A 329 -0.78 -24.90 5.55
N LEU A 330 -1.00 -23.73 6.16
CA LEU A 330 -0.86 -22.45 5.46
C LEU A 330 0.59 -22.16 5.03
N THR A 331 1.57 -22.60 5.83
CA THR A 331 2.97 -22.24 5.63
C THR A 331 3.79 -23.25 4.84
N HIS A 332 3.35 -24.50 4.72
CA HIS A 332 4.09 -25.56 4.03
C HIS A 332 3.63 -25.77 2.59
N ASP A 333 4.56 -26.14 1.71
CA ASP A 333 4.30 -26.33 0.29
C ASP A 333 3.55 -27.64 -0.02
N ALA A 334 3.69 -28.66 0.84
CA ALA A 334 2.93 -29.91 0.74
C ALA A 334 2.32 -30.34 2.09
N PRO A 335 1.28 -29.63 2.57
CA PRO A 335 0.69 -29.85 3.89
C PRO A 335 0.25 -31.28 4.19
N ALA A 336 -0.33 -31.97 3.19
CA ALA A 336 -0.84 -33.33 3.36
C ALA A 336 0.27 -34.33 3.73
N ARG A 337 1.52 -34.04 3.34
CA ARG A 337 2.70 -34.82 3.70
C ARG A 337 3.34 -34.31 4.99
N ASP A 338 3.47 -32.99 5.13
CA ASP A 338 4.37 -32.39 6.12
C ASP A 338 3.67 -32.05 7.45
N CYS A 339 2.34 -31.92 7.46
CA CYS A 339 1.55 -31.45 8.60
C CYS A 339 0.67 -32.52 9.23
N ALA A 340 1.02 -33.80 9.06
CA ALA A 340 0.29 -34.89 9.70
C ALA A 340 0.38 -34.77 11.25
N PRO A 341 -0.70 -35.05 12.00
CA PRO A 341 -0.66 -35.03 13.46
C PRO A 341 0.46 -35.93 13.98
N LYS A 342 1.30 -35.41 14.87
CA LYS A 342 2.28 -36.23 15.57
C LYS A 342 1.51 -37.12 16.55
N SER A 343 1.58 -38.44 16.32
CA SER A 343 1.03 -39.48 17.21
C SER A 343 1.74 -39.52 18.55
#